data_AF-A0A351IW67-F1
#
_entry.id   AF-A0A351IW67-F1
#
_cell.length_a   1.000
_cell.length_b   1.000
_cell.length_c   1.000
_cell.angle_alpha   90.00
_cell.angle_beta   90.00
_cell.angle_gamma   90.00
#
_symmetry.space_group_name_H-M   'P 1'
#
loop_
_entity.id
_entity.type
_entity.pdbx_description
1 polymer ?
#
loop_
_entity_poly.entity_id
_entity_poly.type
_entity_poly.pdbx_seq_one_letter_code
_entity_poly.pdbx_strand_id
1 'polypeptide(L)'
;MVRWEAVIIALFGGLLGVGMGVLFGLAAIAAIPETFVDIVSIPYSSLLGYLVVSGLFGMLAAILPARRAARLNILDAISQE
;
A
#
# COMPACT_ATOMS: atom_id res chain seq x y z
N MET A 1 -9.65 -16.15 2.38
CA MET A 1 -8.32 -15.74 2.86
C MET A 1 -7.68 -14.71 1.95
N VAL A 2 -7.39 -15.04 0.69
CA VAL A 2 -6.63 -14.22 -0.28
C VAL A 2 -7.03 -12.73 -0.36
N ARG A 3 -8.33 -12.40 -0.25
CA ARG A 3 -8.80 -10.99 -0.30
C ARG A 3 -8.38 -10.16 0.92
N TRP A 4 -8.41 -10.74 2.13
CA TRP A 4 -8.03 -10.04 3.37
C TRP A 4 -6.51 -9.90 3.49
N GLU A 5 -5.77 -10.94 3.11
CA GLU A 5 -4.31 -10.91 3.07
C GLU A 5 -3.80 -9.82 2.13
N ALA A 6 -4.41 -9.69 0.95
CA ALA A 6 -4.05 -8.64 0.01
C ALA A 6 -4.30 -7.22 0.53
N VAL A 7 -5.40 -7.00 1.28
CA VAL A 7 -5.69 -5.70 1.90
C VAL A 7 -4.64 -5.37 2.97
N ILE A 8 -4.27 -6.34 3.82
CA ILE A 8 -3.28 -6.15 4.87
C ILE A 8 -1.90 -5.83 4.27
N ILE A 9 -1.48 -6.58 3.25
CA ILE A 9 -0.20 -6.34 2.55
C ILE A 9 -0.18 -4.95 1.90
N ALA A 10 -1.28 -4.55 1.25
CA ALA A 10 -1.38 -3.26 0.61
C ALA A 10 -1.33 -2.10 1.61
N LEU A 11 -2.07 -2.21 2.72
CA LEU A 11 -2.02 -1.20 3.79
C LEU A 11 -0.63 -1.11 4.43
N PHE A 12 0.04 -2.23 4.63
CA PHE A 12 1.41 -2.25 5.16
C PHE A 12 2.39 -1.56 4.19
N GLY A 13 2.31 -1.88 2.90
CA GLY A 13 3.09 -1.19 1.86
C GLY A 13 2.78 0.30 1.77
N GLY A 14 1.50 0.68 1.89
CA GLY A 14 1.06 2.08 1.93
C GLY A 14 1.61 2.84 3.13
N LEU A 15 1.56 2.24 4.33
CA LEU A 15 2.12 2.82 5.56
C LEU A 15 3.64 3.00 5.47
N LEU A 16 4.36 1.99 4.97
CA LEU A 16 5.80 2.09 4.76
C LEU A 16 6.15 3.17 3.73
N GLY A 17 5.40 3.22 2.61
CA GLY A 17 5.60 4.24 1.58
C GLY A 17 5.36 5.66 2.08
N VAL A 18 4.27 5.88 2.83
CA VAL A 18 3.97 7.16 3.48
C VAL A 18 5.04 7.52 4.50
N GLY A 19 5.44 6.59 5.36
CA GLY A 19 6.49 6.80 6.35
C GLY A 19 7.84 7.16 5.72
N MET A 20 8.26 6.42 4.70
CA MET A 20 9.47 6.74 3.93
C MET A 20 9.36 8.08 3.21
N GLY A 21 8.22 8.38 2.57
CA GLY A 21 8.01 9.63 1.86
C GLY A 21 8.09 10.86 2.78
N VAL A 22 7.50 10.77 3.97
CA VAL A 22 7.60 11.82 5.00
C VAL A 22 9.05 11.95 5.48
N LEU A 23 9.73 10.84 5.75
CA LEU A 23 11.13 10.85 6.21
C LEU A 23 12.06 11.48 5.16
N PHE A 24 11.92 11.12 3.89
CA PHE A 24 12.68 11.73 2.80
C PHE A 24 12.30 13.20 2.58
N GLY A 25 11.02 13.57 2.72
CA GLY A 25 10.58 14.96 2.64
C GLY A 25 11.22 15.83 3.74
N LEU A 26 11.26 15.32 4.98
CA LEU A 26 11.94 15.99 6.09
C LEU A 26 13.45 16.09 5.86
N ALA A 27 14.09 15.02 5.40
CA ALA A 27 15.51 15.02 5.08
C ALA A 27 15.84 16.02 3.95
N ALA A 28 14.98 16.15 2.94
CA ALA A 28 15.13 17.11 1.87
C ALA A 28 15.01 18.56 2.36
N ILE A 29 14.05 18.83 3.26
CA ILE A 29 13.91 20.16 3.88
C ILE A 29 15.14 20.48 4.73
N ALA A 30 15.62 19.54 5.54
CA ALA A 30 16.81 19.72 6.37
C ALA A 30 18.11 19.92 5.55
N ALA A 31 18.12 19.49 4.28
CA ALA A 31 19.25 19.71 3.37
C ALA A 31 19.22 21.08 2.68
N ILE A 32 18.10 21.81 2.74
CA ILE A 32 17.94 23.15 2.16
C ILE A 32 18.22 24.20 3.25
N PRO A 33 18.93 25.29 2.94
CA PRO A 33 19.13 26.38 3.90
C PRO A 33 17.80 26.96 4.37
N GLU A 34 17.70 27.22 5.68
CA GLU A 34 16.51 27.76 6.37
C GLU A 34 15.96 29.02 5.66
N THR A 35 16.81 29.84 5.05
CA THR A 35 16.43 31.03 4.26
C THR A 35 15.51 30.78 3.08
N PHE A 36 15.36 29.53 2.63
CA PHE A 36 14.43 29.15 1.55
C PHE A 36 13.18 28.42 2.04
N VAL A 37 13.20 27.79 3.21
CA VAL A 37 12.09 26.97 3.74
C VAL A 37 12.02 27.13 5.26
N ASP A 38 11.17 28.03 5.73
CA ASP A 38 10.97 28.29 7.18
C ASP A 38 9.80 27.49 7.79
N ILE A 39 8.91 26.91 6.97
CA ILE A 39 7.66 26.30 7.44
C ILE A 39 7.51 24.89 6.88
N VAL A 40 7.53 23.91 7.78
CA VAL A 40 7.21 22.51 7.46
C VAL A 40 5.71 22.27 7.66
N SER A 41 4.97 22.13 6.57
CA SER A 41 3.55 21.76 6.61
C SER A 41 3.36 20.33 6.10
N ILE A 42 2.98 19.42 6.99
CA ILE A 42 2.69 18.02 6.62
C ILE A 42 1.21 17.90 6.19
N PRO A 43 0.92 17.55 4.93
CA PRO A 43 -0.45 17.49 4.43
C PRO A 43 -1.13 16.17 4.83
N TYR A 44 -1.62 16.09 6.07
CA TYR A 44 -2.24 14.89 6.63
C TYR A 44 -3.40 14.35 5.78
N SER A 45 -4.20 15.22 5.17
CA SER A 45 -5.31 14.84 4.28
C SER A 45 -4.81 14.09 3.04
N SER A 46 -3.75 14.56 2.40
CA SER A 46 -3.13 13.91 1.25
C SER A 46 -2.51 12.57 1.62
N LEU A 47 -1.83 12.49 2.77
CA LEU A 47 -1.26 11.23 3.27
C LEU A 47 -2.34 10.18 3.51
N LEU A 48 -3.47 10.59 4.11
CA LEU A 48 -4.63 9.70 4.31
C LEU A 48 -5.22 9.26 2.96
N GLY A 49 -5.30 10.18 2.00
CA GLY A 49 -5.69 9.89 0.62
C GLY A 49 -4.81 8.82 -0.03
N TYR A 50 -3.49 8.91 0.12
CA TYR A 50 -2.55 7.92 -0.41
C TYR A 50 -2.74 6.53 0.21
N LEU A 51 -3.02 6.45 1.52
CA LEU A 51 -3.33 5.18 2.18
C LEU A 51 -4.61 4.54 1.62
N VAL A 52 -5.66 5.34 1.42
CA VAL A 52 -6.92 4.86 0.82
C VAL A 52 -6.69 4.36 -0.61
N VAL A 53 -5.95 5.13 -1.42
CA VAL A 53 -5.61 4.75 -2.79
C VAL A 53 -4.78 3.46 -2.81
N SER A 54 -3.77 3.35 -1.96
CA SER A 54 -2.94 2.14 -1.84
C SER A 54 -3.79 0.90 -1.51
N GLY A 55 -4.71 1.01 -0.53
CA GLY A 55 -5.64 -0.07 -0.20
C GLY A 55 -6.57 -0.44 -1.36
N LEU A 56 -7.08 0.54 -2.11
CA LEU A 56 -7.89 0.31 -3.31
C LEU A 56 -7.11 -0.45 -4.39
N PHE A 57 -5.89 -0.02 -4.69
CA PHE A 57 -5.03 -0.71 -5.66
C PHE A 57 -4.68 -2.14 -5.20
N GLY A 58 -4.42 -2.35 -3.91
CA GLY A 58 -4.22 -3.67 -3.32
C GLY A 58 -5.43 -4.59 -3.50
N MET A 59 -6.62 -4.08 -3.24
CA MET A 59 -7.87 -4.81 -3.47
C MET A 59 -8.07 -5.15 -4.95
N LEU A 60 -7.81 -4.20 -5.86
CA LEU A 60 -7.92 -4.44 -7.30
C LEU A 60 -6.92 -5.50 -7.78
N ALA A 61 -5.67 -5.44 -7.30
CA ALA A 61 -4.64 -6.42 -7.62
C ALA A 61 -5.02 -7.84 -7.15
N ALA A 62 -5.75 -7.96 -6.03
CA ALA A 62 -6.19 -9.25 -5.48
C ALA A 62 -7.30 -9.94 -6.29
N ILE A 63 -7.96 -9.24 -7.22
CA ILE A 63 -9.12 -9.78 -7.95
C ILE A 63 -8.72 -10.96 -8.84
N LEU A 64 -7.61 -10.85 -9.57
CA LEU A 64 -7.12 -11.91 -10.46
C LEU A 64 -6.76 -13.20 -9.71
N PRO A 65 -5.92 -13.18 -8.67
CA PRO A 65 -5.62 -14.39 -7.91
C PRO A 65 -6.85 -14.95 -7.18
N ALA A 66 -7.73 -14.11 -6.64
CA ALA A 66 -8.98 -14.57 -6.03
C ALA A 66 -9.89 -15.29 -7.04
N ARG A 67 -9.99 -14.78 -8.27
CA ARG A 67 -10.72 -15.45 -9.37
C ARG A 67 -10.08 -16.78 -9.76
N ARG A 68 -8.75 -16.85 -9.79
CA ARG A 68 -8.03 -18.09 -10.09
C ARG A 68 -8.25 -19.15 -9.02
N ALA A 69 -8.19 -18.76 -7.75
CA ALA A 69 -8.46 -19.64 -6.61
C ALA A 69 -9.89 -20.20 -6.63
N ALA A 70 -10.88 -19.37 -6.98
CA ALA A 70 -12.28 -19.80 -7.05
C ALA A 70 -12.58 -20.80 -8.19
N ARG A 71 -11.70 -20.91 -9.20
CA ARG A 71 -11.85 -21.86 -10.32
C ARG A 71 -11.03 -23.14 -10.17
N LEU A 72 -10.24 -23.28 -9.10
CA LEU A 72 -9.53 -24.53 -8.84
C LEU A 72 -10.54 -25.58 -8.36
N ASN A 73 -10.65 -26.66 -9.13
CA ASN A 73 -11.54 -27.76 -8.82
C ASN A 73 -10.88 -28.62 -7.73
N ILE A 74 -11.33 -28.45 -6.49
CA ILE A 74 -10.73 -29.08 -5.31
C ILE A 74 -10.78 -30.63 -5.43
N LEU A 75 -11.77 -31.16 -6.13
CA LEU A 75 -11.95 -32.60 -6.33
C LEU A 75 -10.90 -33.21 -7.29
N ASP A 76 -10.45 -32.47 -8.31
CA ASP A 76 -9.37 -32.91 -9.21
C ASP A 76 -7.99 -32.84 -8.53
N ALA A 77 -7.84 -31.95 -7.56
CA ALA A 77 -6.58 -31.79 -6.82
C ALA A 77 -6.34 -32.93 -5.81
N ILE A 78 -7.40 -33.57 -5.33
CA ILE A 78 -7.32 -34.68 -4.37
C ILE A 78 -7.26 -36.04 -5.10
N SER A 79 -7.86 -36.15 -6.29
CA SER A 79 -7.83 -37.40 -7.09
C SER A 79 -6.52 -37.63 -7.84
N GLN A 80 -5.57 -36.70 -7.73
CA GLN A 80 -4.24 -36.77 -8.33
C GLN A 80 -3.14 -37.09 -7.29
N GLU A 81 -3.53 -37.34 -6.03
CA GLU A 81 -2.75 -38.00 -4.98
C GLU A 81 -3.09 -39.50 -4.94
#